data_AF-A0A1D1VJ31-F1
#
_entry.id   AF-A0A1D1VJ31-F1
#
_cell.length_a   1.000
_cell.length_b   1.000
_cell.length_c   1.000
_cell.angle_alpha   90.00
_cell.angle_beta   90.00
_cell.angle_gamma   90.00
#
_symmetry.space_group_name_H-M   'P 1'
#
loop_
_entity.id
_entity.type
_entity.pdbx_description
1 polymer ?
#
loop_
_entity_poly.entity_id
_entity_poly.type
_entity_poly.pdbx_seq_one_letter_code
_entity_poly.pdbx_strand_id
1 'polypeptide(L)'
;MCWKNIFYLFFAVSEFRLRCVCHVMNNVAEVGVGDDLKIVSRIREMVKFVRKPEAEKQYIALRESEKDKDKDRHLRLPLDVSTRWNSTLPMLCGAYEARHHLKRASY
;
A
#
# COMPACT_ATOMS: atom_id res chain seq x y z
N MET A 1 -44.60 -36.16 -1.87
CA MET A 1 -45.08 -35.23 -2.93
C MET A 1 -45.68 -34.03 -2.20
N CYS A 2 -45.07 -32.84 -2.17
CA CYS A 2 -45.00 -31.92 -3.30
C CYS A 2 -43.77 -30.99 -3.14
N TRP A 3 -42.74 -31.22 -3.96
CA TRP A 3 -41.45 -30.52 -3.97
C TRP A 3 -41.48 -29.15 -4.68
N LYS A 4 -42.67 -28.54 -4.86
CA LYS A 4 -42.80 -27.29 -5.63
C LYS A 4 -42.74 -26.01 -4.80
N ASN A 5 -42.93 -26.07 -3.47
CA ASN A 5 -42.96 -24.87 -2.61
C ASN A 5 -41.62 -24.50 -1.96
N ILE A 6 -40.60 -25.37 -2.02
CA ILE A 6 -39.25 -25.06 -1.51
C ILE A 6 -38.44 -24.23 -2.51
N PHE A 7 -38.73 -24.33 -3.81
CA PHE A 7 -38.02 -23.53 -4.83
C PHE A 7 -38.33 -22.04 -4.77
N TYR A 8 -39.53 -21.64 -4.32
CA TYR A 8 -39.89 -20.22 -4.21
C TYR A 8 -39.33 -19.53 -2.95
N LEU A 9 -39.05 -20.26 -1.88
CA LEU A 9 -38.38 -19.70 -0.71
C LEU A 9 -36.87 -19.49 -0.92
N PHE A 10 -36.29 -20.16 -1.93
CA PHE A 10 -34.87 -20.07 -2.24
C PHE A 10 -34.48 -18.79 -2.98
N PHE A 11 -35.45 -17.99 -3.46
CA PHE A 11 -35.17 -16.74 -4.17
C PHE A 11 -35.16 -15.49 -3.27
N ALA A 12 -35.50 -15.63 -1.97
CA ALA A 12 -35.73 -14.49 -1.07
C ALA A 12 -34.65 -14.26 0.00
N VAL A 13 -33.58 -15.07 0.05
CA VAL A 13 -32.46 -14.85 0.96
C VAL A 13 -31.18 -14.85 0.15
N SER A 14 -30.84 -13.69 -0.41
CA SER A 14 -29.54 -13.45 -1.01
C SER A 14 -28.46 -13.58 0.07
N GLU A 15 -27.83 -14.75 0.14
CA GLU A 15 -26.51 -15.06 0.70
C GLU A 15 -26.08 -14.31 1.98
N PHE A 16 -26.00 -15.02 3.11
CA PHE A 16 -25.24 -14.55 4.28
C PHE A 16 -23.75 -14.40 3.93
N ARG A 17 -23.32 -13.18 3.58
CA ARG A 17 -21.90 -12.88 3.32
C ARG A 17 -21.25 -12.26 4.56
N LEU A 18 -20.47 -13.06 5.29
CA LEU A 18 -19.58 -12.57 6.35
C LEU A 18 -18.33 -11.94 5.71
N ARG A 19 -18.07 -10.67 6.01
CA ARG A 19 -16.82 -10.00 5.58
C ARG A 19 -15.68 -10.45 6.50
N CYS A 20 -14.53 -10.82 5.93
CA CYS A 20 -13.35 -11.11 6.73
C CYS A 20 -12.78 -9.83 7.37
N VAL A 21 -12.10 -9.96 8.51
CA VAL A 21 -11.49 -8.82 9.23
C VAL A 21 -10.52 -8.05 8.33
N CYS A 22 -9.74 -8.75 7.50
CA CYS A 22 -8.84 -8.12 6.53
C CYS A 22 -9.59 -7.23 5.52
N HIS A 23 -10.76 -7.66 5.05
CA HIS A 23 -11.59 -6.88 4.12
C HIS A 23 -12.20 -5.67 4.82
N VAL A 24 -12.66 -5.81 6.07
CA VAL A 24 -13.15 -4.67 6.86
C VAL A 24 -12.04 -3.65 7.09
N MET A 25 -10.84 -4.09 7.49
CA MET A 25 -9.68 -3.21 7.68
C MET A 25 -9.26 -2.51 6.39
N ASN A 26 -9.25 -3.22 5.25
CA ASN A 26 -8.93 -2.61 3.96
C ASN A 26 -9.93 -1.49 3.60
N ASN A 27 -11.23 -1.71 3.83
CA ASN A 27 -12.26 -0.70 3.58
C ASN A 27 -12.12 0.52 4.51
N VAL A 28 -11.80 0.30 5.79
CA VAL A 28 -11.58 1.40 6.75
C VAL A 28 -10.36 2.23 6.32
N ALA A 29 -9.27 1.58 5.94
CA ALA A 29 -8.09 2.29 5.43
C ALA A 29 -8.39 3.05 4.13
N GLU A 30 -9.17 2.45 3.23
CA GLU A 30 -9.56 3.09 1.97
C GLU A 30 -10.37 4.37 2.18
N VAL A 31 -11.37 4.31 3.06
CA VAL A 31 -12.14 5.50 3.44
C VAL A 31 -11.26 6.53 4.15
N GLY A 32 -10.41 6.10 5.09
CA GLY A 32 -9.58 6.99 5.90
C GLY A 32 -8.53 7.77 5.11
N VAL A 33 -8.09 7.24 3.95
CA VAL A 33 -7.09 7.88 3.09
C VAL A 33 -7.74 8.48 1.83
N GLY A 34 -9.07 8.35 1.67
CA GLY A 34 -9.82 8.81 0.51
C GLY A 34 -9.51 10.26 0.11
N ASP A 35 -9.46 11.15 1.09
CA ASP A 35 -9.17 12.57 0.89
C ASP A 35 -7.71 12.83 0.47
N ASP A 36 -6.79 11.96 0.88
CA ASP A 36 -5.35 12.05 0.64
C ASP A 36 -4.86 11.18 -0.53
N LEU A 37 -5.76 10.52 -1.27
CA LEU A 37 -5.42 9.61 -2.38
C LEU A 37 -4.51 10.27 -3.43
N LYS A 38 -4.64 11.59 -3.64
CA LYS A 38 -3.77 12.35 -4.55
C LYS A 38 -2.33 12.37 -4.07
N ILE A 39 -2.11 12.60 -2.77
CA ILE A 39 -0.77 12.63 -2.16
C ILE A 39 -0.18 11.23 -2.16
N VAL A 40 -0.97 10.22 -1.76
CA VAL A 40 -0.53 8.81 -1.76
C VAL A 40 -0.12 8.37 -3.17
N SER A 41 -0.88 8.76 -4.19
CA SER A 41 -0.55 8.45 -5.59
C SER A 41 0.75 9.14 -6.04
N ARG A 42 1.01 10.38 -5.62
CA ARG A 42 2.29 11.06 -5.91
C ARG A 42 3.48 10.37 -5.24
N ILE A 43 3.33 9.98 -3.97
CA ILE A 43 4.36 9.22 -3.25
C ILE A 43 4.60 7.88 -3.95
N ARG A 44 3.55 7.19 -4.38
CA ARG A 44 3.66 5.93 -5.11
C ARG A 44 4.46 6.08 -6.41
N GLU A 45 4.19 7.10 -7.21
CA GLU A 45 4.95 7.36 -8.45
C GLU A 45 6.41 7.74 -8.16
N MET A 46 6.66 8.51 -7.10
CA MET A 46 8.01 8.83 -6.66
C MET A 46 8.77 7.57 -6.22
N VAL A 47 8.15 6.67 -5.44
CA VAL A 47 8.77 5.41 -5.05
C VAL A 47 9.07 4.55 -6.28
N LYS A 48 8.13 4.45 -7.24
CA LYS A 48 8.36 3.74 -8.51
C LYS A 48 9.55 4.32 -9.28
N PHE A 49 9.69 5.65 -9.31
CA PHE A 49 10.82 6.31 -9.95
C PHE A 49 12.14 5.96 -9.27
N VAL A 50 12.22 6.06 -7.94
CA VAL A 50 13.43 5.73 -7.16
C VAL A 50 13.81 4.26 -7.31
N ARG A 51 12.84 3.36 -7.53
CA ARG A 51 13.10 1.94 -7.78
C ARG A 51 13.50 1.59 -9.21
N LYS A 52 13.63 2.57 -10.10
CA LYS A 52 14.28 2.34 -11.40
C LYS A 52 15.76 2.02 -11.17
N PRO A 53 16.38 1.10 -11.93
CA PRO A 53 17.71 0.58 -11.62
C PRO A 53 18.78 1.65 -11.40
N GLU A 54 18.77 2.73 -12.19
CA GLU A 54 19.76 3.81 -12.08
C GLU A 54 19.54 4.69 -10.84
N ALA A 55 18.29 5.08 -10.60
CA ALA A 55 17.92 5.86 -9.41
C ALA A 55 18.07 5.06 -8.12
N GLU A 56 17.81 3.75 -8.15
CA GLU A 56 17.90 2.86 -6.98
C GLU A 56 19.35 2.76 -6.52
N LYS A 57 20.31 2.61 -7.46
CA LYS A 57 21.74 2.59 -7.15
C LYS A 57 22.19 3.90 -6.49
N GLN A 58 21.81 5.04 -7.05
CA GLN A 58 22.17 6.35 -6.50
C GLN A 58 21.57 6.55 -5.10
N TYR A 59 20.31 6.16 -4.91
CA TYR A 59 19.62 6.25 -3.63
C TYR A 59 20.27 5.36 -2.56
N ILE A 60 20.61 4.11 -2.90
CA ILE A 60 21.30 3.19 -1.98
C ILE A 60 22.69 3.74 -1.63
N ALA A 61 23.46 4.23 -2.60
CA ALA A 61 24.78 4.81 -2.35
C ALA A 61 24.70 6.04 -1.43
N LEU A 62 23.72 6.92 -1.62
CA LEU A 62 23.46 8.05 -0.72
C LEU A 62 23.14 7.56 0.71
N ARG A 63 22.25 6.57 0.84
CA ARG A 63 21.88 5.96 2.13
C ARG A 63 23.06 5.30 2.85
N GLU A 64 23.95 4.64 2.13
CA GLU A 64 25.14 3.98 2.68
C GLU A 64 26.23 4.98 3.09
N SER A 65 26.33 6.12 2.39
CA SER A 65 27.30 7.17 2.68
C SER A 65 26.99 7.94 3.96
N GLU A 66 25.71 8.04 4.31
CA GLU A 66 25.27 8.63 5.57
C GLU A 66 25.51 7.59 6.67
N LYS A 67 26.45 7.89 7.59
CA LYS A 67 26.84 7.05 8.74
C LYS A 67 25.71 6.85 9.77
N ASP A 68 24.47 6.68 9.33
CA ASP A 68 23.32 6.48 10.19
C ASP A 68 23.27 5.01 10.62
N LYS A 69 23.32 4.82 11.93
CA LYS A 69 23.78 3.63 12.65
C LYS A 69 22.80 2.45 12.66
N ASP A 70 21.83 2.43 11.76
CA ASP A 70 20.69 1.53 11.85
C ASP A 70 20.80 0.42 10.79
N LYS A 71 21.58 -0.61 11.13
CA LYS A 71 21.88 -1.78 10.26
C LYS A 71 20.63 -2.57 9.86
N ASP A 72 19.48 -2.32 10.50
CA ASP A 72 18.23 -3.06 10.28
C ASP A 72 17.26 -2.34 9.32
N ARG A 73 17.63 -1.15 8.80
CA ARG A 73 16.78 -0.44 7.84
C ARG A 73 16.87 -1.06 6.45
N HIS A 74 15.72 -1.36 5.86
CA HIS A 74 15.65 -1.72 4.45
C HIS A 74 16.22 -0.59 3.57
N LEU A 75 17.31 -0.89 2.86
CA LEU A 75 17.95 0.04 1.92
C LEU A 75 17.06 0.42 0.74
N ARG A 76 16.02 -0.37 0.46
CA ARG A 76 15.07 -0.15 -0.63
C ARG A 76 13.75 0.36 -0.09
N LEU A 77 13.14 1.30 -0.80
CA LEU A 77 11.79 1.76 -0.48
C LEU A 77 10.76 0.65 -0.75
N PRO A 78 9.84 0.39 0.20
CA PRO A 78 8.76 -0.57 -0.01
C PRO A 78 7.86 -0.12 -1.17
N LEU A 79 7.48 -1.05 -2.04
CA LEU A 79 6.50 -0.77 -3.10
C LEU A 79 5.09 -0.96 -2.57
N ASP A 80 4.21 -0.05 -2.97
CA ASP A 80 2.78 -0.20 -2.78
C ASP A 80 2.14 -0.95 -3.95
N VAL A 81 1.28 -1.89 -3.61
CA VAL A 81 0.39 -2.62 -4.50
C VAL A 81 -1.00 -2.04 -4.28
N SER A 82 -1.45 -1.19 -5.20
CA SER A 82 -2.73 -0.45 -5.06
C SER A 82 -3.97 -1.31 -4.81
N THR A 83 -3.95 -2.59 -5.17
CA THR A 83 -5.03 -3.55 -4.90
C THR A 83 -4.96 -4.19 -3.50
N ARG A 84 -3.93 -3.88 -2.71
CA ARG A 84 -3.63 -4.42 -1.37
C ARG A 84 -3.10 -3.32 -0.47
N TRP A 85 -3.99 -2.69 0.30
CA TRP A 85 -3.65 -1.56 1.17
C TRP A 85 -2.67 -1.89 2.31
N ASN A 86 -2.44 -3.17 2.57
CA ASN A 86 -1.40 -3.64 3.50
C ASN A 86 0.03 -3.21 3.09
N SER A 87 0.24 -2.82 1.83
CA SER A 87 1.53 -2.36 1.31
C SER A 87 1.66 -0.83 1.27
N THR A 88 0.54 -0.10 1.41
CA THR A 88 0.51 1.36 1.37
C THR A 88 1.19 1.96 2.59
N LEU A 89 0.87 1.47 3.79
CA LEU A 89 1.46 1.98 5.03
C LEU A 89 2.99 1.80 5.07
N PRO A 90 3.57 0.61 4.79
CA PRO A 90 5.02 0.46 4.67
C PRO A 90 5.67 1.40 3.66
N MET A 91 5.04 1.62 2.49
CA MET A 91 5.53 2.58 1.49
C MET A 91 5.57 4.00 2.06
N LEU A 92 4.49 4.45 2.71
CA LEU A 92 4.39 5.78 3.29
C LEU A 92 5.40 5.99 4.41
N CYS A 93 5.55 5.03 5.31
CA CYS A 93 6.57 5.07 6.37
C CYS A 93 7.98 5.15 5.79
N GLY A 94 8.31 4.28 4.83
CA GLY A 94 9.62 4.28 4.18
C GLY A 94 9.91 5.58 3.44
N ALA A 95 8.92 6.15 2.74
CA ALA A 95 9.05 7.44 2.07
C ALA A 95 9.23 8.60 3.06
N TYR A 96 8.51 8.58 4.19
CA TYR A 96 8.64 9.59 5.24
C TYR A 96 10.01 9.54 5.90
N GLU A 97 10.52 8.35 6.22
CA GLU A 97 11.88 8.18 6.74
C GLU A 97 12.92 8.66 5.73
N ALA A 98 12.71 8.38 4.44
CA ALA A 98 13.60 8.77 3.36
C ALA A 98 13.51 10.25 2.95
N ARG A 99 12.57 11.04 3.52
CA ARG A 99 12.19 12.36 3.01
C ARG A 99 13.34 13.34 2.80
N HIS A 100 14.39 13.24 3.62
CA HIS A 100 15.56 14.13 3.52
C HIS A 100 16.48 13.75 2.35
N HIS A 101 16.63 12.46 2.05
CA HIS A 101 17.42 12.02 0.89
C HIS A 101 16.64 12.20 -0.41
N LEU A 102 15.33 12.00 -0.39
CA LEU A 102 14.47 12.17 -1.56
C LEU A 102 14.42 13.62 -2.06
N LYS A 103 14.52 14.61 -1.16
CA LYS A 103 14.66 16.02 -1.53
C LYS A 103 15.96 16.34 -2.26
N ARG A 104 17.04 15.58 -2.01
CA ARG A 104 18.36 15.80 -2.62
C ARG A 104 18.48 15.19 -4.02
N ALA A 105 17.65 14.20 -4.34
CA ALA A 105 17.68 13.47 -5.62
C ALA A 105 16.80 14.09 -6.74
N SER A 106 16.13 15.22 -6.49
CA SER A 106 15.27 15.92 -7.48
C SER A 106 15.94 17.12 -8.15
N TYR A 107 17.27 17.13 -8.28
CA TYR A 107 18.03 18.14 -9.02
C TYR A 107 18.76 17.50 -10.20
#